data_AF-A0A179IFM5-F1
#
_entry.id   AF-A0A179IFM5-F1
#
_cell.length_a   1.000
_cell.length_b   1.000
_cell.length_c   1.000
_cell.angle_alpha   90.00
_cell.angle_beta   90.00
_cell.angle_gamma   90.00
#
_symmetry.space_group_name_H-M   'P 1'
#
loop_
_entity.id
_entity.type
_entity.pdbx_description
1 polymer ?
#
loop_
_entity_poly.entity_id
_entity_poly.type
_entity_poly.pdbx_seq_one_letter_code
_entity_poly.pdbx_strand_id
1 'polypeptide(L)'
;MELDWDRLNAIFQPRQDILDGIKRCAETPGKIALFNEIASHVHGKLAENGEPGAKRRKVQAGPGTNGVANGSAPAGNPADDPVLLHVKEISVSVPQRKKFELCFTRNFLYARAPGTTVPIQGMVYAWTNIEFAFYLPVPEKAQSGPAPIEPLVFTVPATAPKEGTIGGSEAGTAAAVSDTYRGLFHWALNRRLTAAGSDVKIVSSDPNKFHSMVRQPHRPNEKAVYVSGFRGSKDGYLFFLETGILWGYKKPLIFIPLKRIAAVSYTNILQITFNIVIEAFPEEGDAND
;
A
#
# COMPACT_ATOMS: atom_id res chain seq x y z
N MET A 1 35.10 1.97 -34.14
CA MET A 1 34.91 1.60 -32.74
C MET A 1 34.02 0.38 -32.73
N GLU A 2 34.42 -0.67 -32.03
CA GLU A 2 33.67 -1.94 -31.97
C GLU A 2 33.08 -2.13 -30.58
N LEU A 3 32.09 -3.02 -30.46
CA LEU A 3 31.50 -3.38 -29.17
C LEU A 3 32.51 -4.18 -28.34
N ASP A 4 32.64 -3.82 -27.07
CA ASP A 4 33.43 -4.59 -26.10
C ASP A 4 32.62 -5.83 -25.67
N TRP A 5 32.67 -6.86 -26.51
CA TRP A 5 31.91 -8.09 -26.29
C TRP A 5 32.34 -8.84 -25.05
N ASP A 6 33.62 -8.80 -24.68
CA ASP A 6 34.11 -9.47 -23.49
C ASP A 6 33.47 -8.85 -22.23
N ARG A 7 33.41 -7.52 -22.16
CA ARG A 7 32.75 -6.81 -21.07
C ARG A 7 31.23 -6.97 -21.08
N LEU A 8 30.61 -6.87 -22.25
CA LEU A 8 29.15 -7.06 -22.39
C LEU A 8 28.74 -8.47 -21.98
N ASN A 9 29.48 -9.49 -22.38
CA ASN A 9 29.24 -10.87 -21.97
C ASN A 9 29.45 -11.07 -20.47
N ALA A 10 30.47 -10.45 -19.87
CA ALA A 10 30.69 -10.52 -18.42
C ALA A 10 29.52 -9.93 -17.62
N ILE A 11 28.90 -8.85 -18.09
CA ILE A 11 27.78 -8.18 -17.41
C ILE A 11 26.45 -8.92 -17.64
N PHE A 12 26.19 -9.32 -18.89
CA PHE A 12 24.86 -9.77 -19.32
C PHE A 12 24.78 -11.27 -19.64
N GLN A 13 25.75 -12.08 -19.18
CA GLN A 13 25.78 -13.54 -19.43
C GLN A 13 24.41 -14.26 -19.23
N PRO A 14 23.61 -13.96 -18.19
CA PRO A 14 22.31 -14.61 -17.98
C PRO A 14 21.19 -14.12 -18.93
N ARG A 15 21.42 -13.03 -19.67
CA ARG A 15 20.43 -12.28 -20.46
C ARG A 15 20.84 -12.17 -21.93
N GLN A 16 20.80 -13.30 -22.63
CA GLN A 16 21.11 -13.37 -24.06
C GLN A 16 20.19 -12.49 -24.92
N ASP A 17 18.95 -12.28 -24.49
CA ASP A 17 17.99 -11.36 -25.14
C ASP A 17 18.51 -9.92 -25.22
N ILE A 18 19.23 -9.46 -24.19
CA ILE A 18 19.83 -8.13 -24.14
C ILE A 18 21.04 -8.05 -25.08
N LEU A 19 21.90 -9.08 -25.07
CA LEU A 19 23.07 -9.15 -25.97
C LEU A 19 22.65 -9.13 -27.44
N ASP A 20 21.61 -9.89 -27.79
CA ASP A 20 21.03 -9.90 -29.13
C ASP A 20 20.40 -8.54 -29.50
N GLY A 21 19.76 -7.87 -28.55
CA GLY A 21 19.25 -6.52 -28.72
C GLY A 21 20.35 -5.49 -28.99
N ILE A 22 21.44 -5.54 -28.23
CA ILE A 22 22.60 -4.66 -28.40
C ILE A 22 23.24 -4.91 -29.76
N LYS A 23 23.44 -6.18 -30.15
CA LYS A 23 23.97 -6.56 -31.46
C LYS A 23 23.14 -5.98 -32.59
N ARG A 24 21.82 -6.06 -32.48
CA ARG A 24 20.88 -5.56 -33.48
C ARG A 24 20.90 -4.04 -33.59
N CYS A 25 21.00 -3.33 -32.46
CA CYS A 25 20.85 -1.89 -32.39
C CYS A 25 22.16 -1.11 -32.59
N ALA A 26 23.32 -1.76 -32.53
CA ALA A 26 24.65 -1.15 -32.64
C ALA A 26 25.05 -0.78 -34.08
N GLU A 27 24.15 -0.11 -34.79
CA GLU A 27 24.28 0.19 -36.22
C GLU A 27 25.07 1.47 -36.51
N THR A 28 25.40 2.26 -35.48
CA THR A 28 26.11 3.53 -35.64
C THR A 28 27.27 3.64 -34.65
N PRO A 29 28.35 4.37 -34.98
CA PRO A 29 29.48 4.59 -34.08
C PRO A 29 29.06 5.22 -32.73
N GLY A 30 28.06 6.12 -32.74
CA GLY A 30 27.54 6.74 -31.52
C GLY A 30 26.79 5.76 -30.60
N LYS A 31 26.00 4.85 -31.18
CA LYS A 31 25.34 3.79 -30.40
C LYS A 31 26.35 2.78 -29.85
N ILE A 32 27.38 2.43 -30.63
CA ILE A 32 28.47 1.56 -30.17
C ILE A 32 29.21 2.20 -28.99
N ALA A 33 29.55 3.48 -29.09
CA ALA A 33 30.20 4.23 -28.01
C ALA A 33 29.34 4.25 -26.73
N LEU A 34 28.04 4.55 -26.87
CA LEU A 34 27.10 4.57 -25.77
C LEU A 34 26.96 3.19 -25.08
N PHE A 35 26.87 2.10 -25.85
CA PHE A 35 26.79 0.76 -25.28
C PHE A 35 28.06 0.39 -24.51
N ASN A 36 29.24 0.75 -25.03
CA ASN A 36 30.50 0.54 -24.34
C ASN A 36 30.62 1.40 -23.07
N GLU A 37 30.12 2.63 -23.08
CA GLU A 37 30.09 3.52 -21.92
C GLU A 37 29.18 2.96 -20.81
N ILE A 38 27.97 2.54 -21.17
CA ILE A 38 27.04 1.88 -20.25
C ILE A 38 27.67 0.60 -19.68
N ALA A 39 28.27 -0.23 -20.53
CA ALA A 39 28.96 -1.45 -20.09
C ALA A 39 30.10 -1.12 -19.11
N SER A 40 30.90 -0.08 -19.39
CA SER A 40 31.97 0.36 -18.49
C SER A 40 31.44 0.83 -17.14
N HIS A 41 30.35 1.60 -17.13
CA HIS A 41 29.74 2.09 -15.90
C HIS A 41 29.19 0.95 -15.02
N VAL A 42 28.46 0.01 -15.64
CA VAL A 42 27.88 -1.14 -14.94
C VAL A 42 28.97 -2.09 -14.44
N HIS A 43 29.98 -2.37 -15.25
CA HIS A 43 31.12 -3.19 -14.83
C HIS A 43 31.89 -2.56 -13.68
N GLY A 44 32.08 -1.24 -13.68
CA GLY A 44 32.69 -0.51 -12.56
C GLY A 44 31.90 -0.69 -11.27
N LYS A 45 30.58 -0.54 -11.33
CA LYS A 45 29.69 -0.76 -10.16
C LYS A 45 29.64 -2.21 -9.68
N LEU A 46 29.80 -3.19 -10.56
CA LEU A 46 29.90 -4.60 -10.21
C LEU A 46 31.26 -4.94 -9.56
N ALA A 47 32.34 -4.29 -10.00
CA ALA A 47 33.67 -4.48 -9.41
C ALA A 47 33.81 -3.81 -8.03
N GLU A 48 33.14 -2.68 -7.79
CA GLU A 48 33.07 -2.03 -6.48
C GLU A 48 32.23 -2.82 -5.46
N ASN A 49 31.26 -3.62 -5.94
CA ASN A 49 30.44 -4.50 -5.13
C ASN A 49 30.89 -5.96 -5.33
N GLY A 50 32.02 -6.33 -4.73
CA GLY A 50 32.56 -7.70 -4.81
C GLY A 50 31.47 -8.78 -4.66
N GLU A 51 31.52 -9.79 -5.52
CA GLU A 51 30.52 -10.87 -5.64
C GLU A 51 30.06 -11.41 -4.27
N PRO A 52 28.74 -11.41 -3.97
CA PRO A 52 28.25 -12.26 -2.91
C PRO A 52 28.22 -13.69 -3.46
N GLY A 53 29.27 -14.44 -3.15
CA GLY A 53 29.31 -15.88 -3.35
C GLY A 53 28.05 -16.54 -2.82
N ALA A 54 27.54 -17.50 -3.60
CA ALA A 54 26.34 -18.27 -3.35
C ALA A 54 26.37 -18.99 -1.98
N LYS A 55 26.05 -18.26 -0.90
CA LYS A 55 25.69 -18.81 0.40
C LYS A 55 24.49 -18.03 0.92
N ARG A 56 23.33 -18.68 0.78
CA ARG A 56 22.06 -18.36 1.45
C ARG A 56 22.34 -17.87 2.88
N ARG A 57 22.31 -16.56 3.11
CA ARG A 57 22.16 -15.99 4.45
C ARG A 57 20.69 -15.73 4.66
N LYS A 58 20.14 -16.36 5.70
CA LYS A 58 18.81 -16.10 6.23
C LYS A 58 18.77 -14.63 6.63
N VAL A 59 18.14 -13.79 5.80
CA VAL A 59 17.88 -12.39 6.17
C VAL A 59 16.93 -12.43 7.36
N GLN A 60 17.44 -12.01 8.51
CA GLN A 60 16.64 -11.78 9.70
C GLN A 60 15.73 -10.60 9.35
N ALA A 61 14.43 -10.88 9.22
CA ALA A 61 13.44 -9.86 8.96
C ALA A 61 13.44 -8.88 10.15
N GLY A 62 14.15 -7.76 9.99
CA GLY A 62 14.02 -6.60 10.86
C GLY A 62 12.58 -6.08 10.83
N PRO A 63 12.15 -5.31 11.83
CA PRO A 63 10.85 -4.66 11.79
C PRO A 63 10.82 -3.77 10.55
N GLY A 64 10.05 -4.16 9.54
CA GLY A 64 9.83 -3.33 8.35
C GLY A 64 9.10 -2.08 8.79
N THR A 65 9.85 -0.98 8.92
CA THR A 65 9.32 0.36 9.11
C THR A 65 8.75 0.82 7.78
N ASN A 66 7.42 0.83 7.67
CA ASN A 66 6.78 1.56 6.58
C ASN A 66 6.94 3.05 6.87
N GLY A 67 7.60 3.77 5.97
CA GLY A 67 7.49 5.22 5.80
C GLY A 67 8.05 6.07 6.95
N VAL A 68 9.14 6.78 6.67
CA VAL A 68 9.44 8.02 7.38
C VAL A 68 8.30 9.01 7.09
N ALA A 69 7.80 9.72 8.10
CA ALA A 69 6.69 10.65 7.96
C ALA A 69 7.02 11.74 6.93
N ASN A 70 6.59 11.55 5.67
CA ASN A 70 6.85 12.47 4.58
C ASN A 70 5.71 13.51 4.46
N GLY A 71 5.34 14.09 5.60
CA GLY A 71 4.30 15.10 5.69
C GLY A 71 4.74 16.20 6.64
N SER A 72 4.70 17.45 6.16
CA SER A 72 4.81 18.64 7.02
C SER A 72 3.87 18.49 8.21
N ALA A 73 4.35 18.79 9.43
CA ALA A 73 3.52 18.75 10.63
C ALA A 73 2.22 19.54 10.37
N PRO A 74 1.04 18.94 10.61
CA PRO A 74 -0.21 19.62 10.33
C PRO A 74 -0.29 20.91 11.13
N ALA A 75 -0.70 21.99 10.46
CA ALA A 75 -0.96 23.25 11.13
C ALA A 75 -2.22 23.11 12.01
N GLY A 76 -2.04 23.14 13.33
CA GLY A 76 -3.13 23.24 14.31
C GLY A 76 -3.30 22.01 15.21
N ASN A 77 -4.06 22.21 16.29
CA ASN A 77 -4.42 21.17 17.25
C ASN A 77 -5.77 20.56 16.83
N PRO A 78 -5.86 19.23 16.64
CA PRO A 78 -7.11 18.57 16.24
C PRO A 78 -8.29 18.81 17.20
N ALA A 79 -8.03 19.07 18.48
CA ALA A 79 -9.07 19.36 19.46
C ALA A 79 -9.73 20.74 19.25
N ASP A 80 -9.03 21.67 18.58
CA ASP A 80 -9.48 23.04 18.33
C ASP A 80 -10.14 23.18 16.94
N ASP A 81 -10.07 22.15 16.10
CA ASP A 81 -10.66 22.14 14.75
C ASP A 81 -12.12 21.67 14.79
N PRO A 82 -13.11 22.49 14.38
CA PRO A 82 -14.51 22.13 14.44
C PRO A 82 -14.85 20.82 13.71
N VAL A 83 -15.60 19.96 14.38
CA VAL A 83 -16.08 18.70 13.80
C VAL A 83 -17.19 18.98 12.78
N LEU A 84 -16.85 18.78 11.51
CA LEU A 84 -17.76 18.95 10.37
C LEU A 84 -18.69 17.74 10.24
N LEU A 85 -18.14 16.54 10.39
CA LEU A 85 -18.88 15.28 10.37
C LEU A 85 -18.34 14.36 11.44
N HIS A 86 -19.20 13.65 12.15
CA HIS A 86 -18.81 12.47 12.90
C HIS A 86 -19.74 11.29 12.62
N VAL A 87 -19.17 10.09 12.65
CA VAL A 87 -19.89 8.84 12.46
C VAL A 87 -19.61 7.94 13.67
N LYS A 88 -20.66 7.60 14.41
CA LYS A 88 -20.60 6.79 15.64
C LYS A 88 -20.56 5.30 15.33
N GLU A 89 -20.19 4.52 16.36
CA GLU A 89 -20.21 3.06 16.35
C GLU A 89 -19.31 2.37 15.31
N ILE A 90 -18.25 3.04 14.85
CA ILE A 90 -17.36 2.49 13.83
C ILE A 90 -16.37 1.50 14.43
N SER A 91 -16.33 0.28 13.89
CA SER A 91 -15.44 -0.78 14.33
C SER A 91 -14.06 -0.61 13.73
N VAL A 92 -13.16 0.04 14.49
CA VAL A 92 -11.74 0.16 14.16
C VAL A 92 -11.03 -1.12 14.56
N SER A 93 -10.11 -1.58 13.72
CA SER A 93 -9.24 -2.75 13.94
C SER A 93 -7.78 -2.33 14.14
N VAL A 94 -7.34 -1.23 13.54
CA VAL A 94 -5.98 -0.69 13.68
C VAL A 94 -6.10 0.83 13.84
N PRO A 95 -5.40 1.48 14.79
CA PRO A 95 -4.39 0.90 15.69
C PRO A 95 -4.90 0.05 16.85
N GLN A 96 -6.12 0.31 17.31
CA GLN A 96 -6.73 -0.41 18.42
C GLN A 96 -8.06 -0.99 18.00
N ARG A 97 -8.26 -2.29 18.25
CA ARG A 97 -9.52 -2.96 17.98
C ARG A 97 -10.60 -2.55 19.00
N LYS A 98 -11.41 -1.55 18.65
CA LYS A 98 -12.53 -1.07 19.47
C LYS A 98 -13.52 -0.29 18.61
N LYS A 99 -14.73 -0.05 19.14
CA LYS A 99 -15.69 0.87 18.52
C LYS A 99 -15.39 2.31 18.92
N PHE A 100 -15.34 3.20 17.94
CA PHE A 100 -15.09 4.63 18.12
C PHE A 100 -16.09 5.48 17.35
N GLU A 101 -16.04 6.79 17.59
CA GLU A 101 -16.60 7.78 16.68
C GLU A 101 -15.47 8.30 15.78
N LEU A 102 -15.65 8.23 14.47
CA LEU A 102 -14.72 8.84 13.51
C LEU A 102 -15.18 10.28 13.25
N CYS A 103 -14.26 11.23 13.42
CA CYS A 103 -14.50 12.65 13.27
C CYS A 103 -13.70 13.22 12.09
N PHE A 104 -14.38 14.02 11.29
CA PHE A 104 -13.84 14.72 10.13
C PHE A 104 -13.90 16.21 10.43
N THR A 105 -12.75 16.85 10.46
CA THR A 105 -12.61 18.28 10.61
C THR A 105 -12.06 18.88 9.31
N ARG A 106 -11.76 20.18 9.32
CA ARG A 106 -11.16 20.81 8.15
C ARG A 106 -9.78 20.21 7.82
N ASN A 107 -8.96 19.95 8.85
CA ASN A 107 -7.56 19.57 8.69
C ASN A 107 -7.26 18.11 9.08
N PHE A 108 -8.16 17.47 9.84
CA PHE A 108 -7.91 16.17 10.44
C PHE A 108 -9.03 15.14 10.23
N LEU A 109 -8.61 13.89 10.15
CA LEU A 109 -9.40 12.70 10.45
C LEU A 109 -8.91 12.16 11.79
N TYR A 110 -9.82 11.92 12.74
CA TYR A 110 -9.43 11.28 13.99
C TYR A 110 -10.52 10.39 14.58
N ALA A 111 -10.12 9.53 15.52
CA ALA A 111 -11.04 8.74 16.33
C ALA A 111 -11.17 9.33 17.74
N ARG A 112 -12.36 9.26 18.32
CA ARG A 112 -12.62 9.55 19.74
C ARG A 112 -13.48 8.46 20.38
N ALA A 113 -13.43 8.38 21.71
CA ALA A 113 -14.29 7.48 22.45
C ALA A 113 -15.76 7.92 22.36
N PRO A 114 -16.73 6.98 22.43
CA PRO A 114 -18.15 7.34 22.42
C PRO A 114 -18.49 8.38 23.49
N GLY A 115 -19.17 9.46 23.09
CA GLY A 115 -19.60 10.52 24.01
C GLY A 115 -18.50 11.45 24.53
N THR A 116 -17.25 11.33 24.06
CA THR A 116 -16.17 12.27 24.41
C THR A 116 -15.94 13.29 23.29
N THR A 117 -15.23 14.37 23.59
CA THR A 117 -14.78 15.36 22.59
C THR A 117 -13.30 15.23 22.24
N VAL A 118 -12.53 14.54 23.09
CA VAL A 118 -11.07 14.46 23.01
C VAL A 118 -10.63 13.44 21.94
N PRO A 119 -9.80 13.85 20.96
CA PRO A 119 -9.15 12.93 20.02
C PRO A 119 -8.26 11.91 20.74
N ILE A 120 -8.26 10.67 20.26
CA ILE A 120 -7.37 9.61 20.77
C ILE A 120 -5.98 9.80 20.17
N GLN A 121 -4.97 9.96 21.04
CA GLN A 121 -3.57 9.99 20.62
C GLN A 121 -3.21 8.72 19.85
N GLY A 122 -2.50 8.87 18.73
CA GLY A 122 -2.19 7.77 17.81
C GLY A 122 -3.30 7.42 16.81
N MET A 123 -4.47 8.06 16.89
CA MET A 123 -5.55 7.97 15.90
C MET A 123 -5.95 9.33 15.36
N VAL A 124 -4.94 10.17 15.09
CA VAL A 124 -5.11 11.50 14.51
C VAL A 124 -4.29 11.54 13.23
N TYR A 125 -4.94 11.88 12.13
CA TYR A 125 -4.35 11.89 10.80
C TYR A 125 -4.67 13.22 10.13
N ALA A 126 -3.64 13.96 9.77
CA ALA A 126 -3.81 15.12 8.90
C ALA A 126 -4.25 14.66 7.51
N TRP A 127 -5.20 15.36 6.89
CA TRP A 127 -5.61 15.03 5.52
C TRP A 127 -4.44 15.08 4.53
N THR A 128 -3.47 15.97 4.75
CA THR A 128 -2.24 16.11 3.95
C THR A 128 -1.26 14.95 4.09
N ASN A 129 -1.39 14.14 5.15
CA ASN A 129 -0.48 13.02 5.43
C ASN A 129 -1.08 11.68 5.01
N ILE A 130 -2.27 11.67 4.39
CA ILE A 130 -2.86 10.47 3.84
C ILE A 130 -2.32 10.28 2.42
N GLU A 131 -1.53 9.22 2.22
CA GLU A 131 -0.95 8.88 0.92
C GLU A 131 -1.82 7.90 0.12
N PHE A 132 -2.52 7.00 0.82
CA PHE A 132 -3.31 5.95 0.20
C PHE A 132 -4.63 5.74 0.95
N ALA A 133 -5.69 5.48 0.20
CA ALA A 133 -7.01 5.14 0.74
C ALA A 133 -7.57 3.92 -0.01
N PHE A 134 -8.07 2.94 0.74
CA PHE A 134 -8.57 1.68 0.19
C PHE A 134 -9.97 1.36 0.71
N TYR A 135 -10.85 0.88 -0.17
CA TYR A 135 -12.15 0.30 0.19
C TYR A 135 -12.23 -1.11 -0.37
N LEU A 136 -12.05 -2.10 0.51
CA LEU A 136 -11.90 -3.52 0.17
C LEU A 136 -12.91 -4.38 0.94
N PRO A 137 -13.29 -5.55 0.41
CA PRO A 137 -14.12 -6.48 1.15
C PRO A 137 -13.34 -7.07 2.33
N VAL A 138 -14.02 -7.21 3.47
CA VAL A 138 -13.45 -7.79 4.70
C VAL A 138 -13.40 -9.32 4.56
N PRO A 139 -12.21 -9.94 4.54
CA PRO A 139 -12.09 -11.39 4.43
C PRO A 139 -12.45 -12.07 5.75
N GLU A 140 -11.85 -11.63 6.88
CA GLU A 140 -12.10 -12.11 8.25
C GLU A 140 -11.70 -11.06 9.30
N LYS A 141 -12.01 -11.30 10.59
CA LYS A 141 -11.74 -10.36 11.70
C LYS A 141 -10.24 -10.32 12.07
N ALA A 142 -9.64 -9.13 12.08
CA ALA A 142 -8.23 -8.91 12.42
C ALA A 142 -7.97 -8.75 13.95
N GLN A 143 -6.71 -8.93 14.38
CA GLN A 143 -6.20 -8.63 15.74
C GLN A 143 -5.15 -7.51 15.68
N SER A 144 -5.01 -6.72 16.76
CA SER A 144 -4.15 -5.53 16.85
C SER A 144 -3.15 -5.59 18.02
N GLY A 145 -1.95 -5.02 17.83
CA GLY A 145 -0.96 -4.67 18.88
C GLY A 145 -0.32 -3.31 18.58
N PRO A 146 0.41 -2.63 19.49
CA PRO A 146 0.77 -1.20 19.34
C PRO A 146 2.01 -0.90 18.46
N ALA A 147 1.99 0.24 17.74
CA ALA A 147 3.13 0.92 17.09
C ALA A 147 2.88 2.46 17.00
N PRO A 148 3.90 3.30 16.72
CA PRO A 148 3.84 4.75 16.95
C PRO A 148 2.89 5.55 16.04
N ILE A 149 2.82 5.22 14.75
CA ILE A 149 1.83 5.73 13.78
C ILE A 149 1.41 4.53 12.94
N GLU A 150 0.11 4.19 12.98
CA GLU A 150 -0.41 3.04 12.26
C GLU A 150 -1.49 3.47 11.30
N PRO A 151 -1.62 2.79 10.14
CA PRO A 151 -2.73 3.03 9.24
C PRO A 151 -4.06 2.82 9.97
N LEU A 152 -5.03 3.69 9.69
CA LEU A 152 -6.38 3.53 10.22
C LEU A 152 -7.10 2.44 9.42
N VAL A 153 -7.40 1.32 10.07
CA VAL A 153 -8.22 0.24 9.48
C VAL A 153 -9.51 0.15 10.25
N PHE A 154 -10.63 0.36 9.57
CA PHE A 154 -11.96 0.20 10.13
C PHE A 154 -12.88 -0.56 9.17
N THR A 155 -13.97 -1.07 9.72
CA THR A 155 -14.97 -1.83 8.98
C THR A 155 -16.33 -1.17 9.14
N VAL A 156 -17.09 -1.19 8.06
CA VAL A 156 -18.46 -0.69 8.02
C VAL A 156 -19.40 -1.80 7.55
N PRO A 157 -20.62 -1.87 8.07
CA PRO A 157 -21.66 -2.75 7.53
C PRO A 157 -21.98 -2.44 6.06
N ALA A 158 -22.52 -3.43 5.35
CA ALA A 158 -23.10 -3.22 4.03
C ALA A 158 -24.47 -2.50 4.07
N THR A 159 -25.06 -2.38 5.26
CA THR A 159 -26.34 -1.69 5.50
C THR A 159 -26.17 -0.16 5.51
N ALA A 160 -27.30 0.55 5.55
CA ALA A 160 -27.30 1.98 5.84
C ALA A 160 -26.74 2.28 7.25
N PRO A 161 -26.20 3.49 7.48
CA PRO A 161 -25.92 4.01 8.81
C PRO A 161 -27.19 4.03 9.67
N LYS A 162 -27.04 3.75 10.96
CA LYS A 162 -28.18 3.81 11.88
C LYS A 162 -28.58 5.25 12.13
N GLU A 163 -29.85 5.48 12.38
CA GLU A 163 -30.34 6.79 12.81
C GLU A 163 -29.59 7.29 14.06
N GLY A 164 -29.28 8.59 14.11
CA GLY A 164 -28.56 9.22 15.22
C GLY A 164 -27.05 8.90 15.31
N THR A 165 -26.50 8.12 14.37
CA THR A 165 -25.05 7.83 14.30
C THR A 165 -24.25 8.86 13.50
N ILE A 166 -24.92 9.67 12.67
CA ILE A 166 -24.29 10.74 11.90
C ILE A 166 -24.58 12.09 12.58
N GLY A 167 -23.56 12.92 12.76
CA GLY A 167 -23.70 14.26 13.33
C GLY A 167 -22.58 15.20 12.89
N GLY A 168 -22.55 16.41 13.45
CA GLY A 168 -21.66 17.50 13.01
C GLY A 168 -22.38 18.52 12.14
N SER A 169 -21.70 19.62 11.80
CA SER A 169 -22.30 20.73 11.03
C SER A 169 -22.69 20.34 9.60
N GLU A 170 -22.07 19.32 9.02
CA GLU A 170 -22.37 18.79 7.68
C GLU A 170 -23.32 17.58 7.70
N ALA A 171 -23.92 17.22 8.85
CA ALA A 171 -24.81 16.06 8.96
C ALA A 171 -26.02 16.12 8.02
N GLY A 172 -26.62 17.31 7.86
CA GLY A 172 -27.75 17.50 6.93
C GLY A 172 -27.36 17.23 5.48
N THR A 173 -26.18 17.70 5.05
CA THR A 173 -25.65 17.42 3.71
C THR A 173 -25.27 15.94 3.55
N ALA A 174 -24.70 15.33 4.61
CA ALA A 174 -24.32 13.92 4.61
C ALA A 174 -25.53 12.99 4.46
N ALA A 175 -26.70 13.39 4.98
CA ALA A 175 -27.93 12.59 4.88
C ALA A 175 -28.28 12.21 3.43
N ALA A 176 -28.05 13.11 2.47
CA ALA A 176 -28.35 12.88 1.05
C ALA A 176 -27.46 11.82 0.37
N VAL A 177 -26.37 11.40 1.01
CA VAL A 177 -25.40 10.42 0.50
C VAL A 177 -25.24 9.21 1.43
N SER A 178 -26.10 9.10 2.44
CA SER A 178 -25.98 8.13 3.53
C SER A 178 -26.86 6.90 3.35
N ASP A 179 -27.30 6.56 2.12
CA ASP A 179 -28.02 5.30 1.85
C ASP A 179 -27.18 4.07 2.19
N THR A 180 -25.85 4.20 2.10
CA THR A 180 -24.89 3.19 2.53
C THR A 180 -23.71 3.84 3.23
N TYR A 181 -23.05 3.11 4.13
CA TYR A 181 -21.77 3.57 4.68
C TYR A 181 -20.72 3.83 3.59
N ARG A 182 -20.75 3.07 2.48
CA ARG A 182 -19.87 3.30 1.34
C ARG A 182 -20.08 4.71 0.76
N GLY A 183 -21.33 5.08 0.45
CA GLY A 183 -21.67 6.40 -0.07
C GLY A 183 -21.20 7.52 0.86
N LEU A 184 -21.53 7.41 2.15
CA LEU A 184 -21.16 8.36 3.19
C LEU A 184 -19.64 8.55 3.29
N PHE A 185 -18.89 7.45 3.48
CA PHE A 185 -17.44 7.54 3.65
C PHE A 185 -16.73 7.96 2.38
N HIS A 186 -17.17 7.51 1.19
CA HIS A 186 -16.59 7.96 -0.07
C HIS A 186 -16.79 9.46 -0.26
N TRP A 187 -18.00 9.97 0.00
CA TRP A 187 -18.28 11.40 -0.07
C TRP A 187 -17.42 12.19 0.91
N ALA A 188 -17.40 11.79 2.19
CA ALA A 188 -16.68 12.50 3.24
C ALA A 188 -15.17 12.53 3.00
N LEU A 189 -14.56 11.36 2.72
CA LEU A 189 -13.14 11.24 2.45
C LEU A 189 -12.73 12.01 1.19
N ASN A 190 -13.42 11.82 0.06
CA ASN A 190 -13.08 12.54 -1.17
C ASN A 190 -13.20 14.05 -1.01
N ARG A 191 -14.25 14.52 -0.33
CA ARG A 191 -14.45 15.95 -0.06
C ARG A 191 -13.32 16.54 0.76
N ARG A 192 -12.89 15.85 1.83
CA ARG A 192 -11.81 16.34 2.72
C ARG A 192 -10.43 16.25 2.09
N LEU A 193 -10.11 15.14 1.42
CA LEU A 193 -8.85 14.98 0.68
C LEU A 193 -8.72 16.05 -0.41
N THR A 194 -9.78 16.27 -1.21
CA THR A 194 -9.80 17.32 -2.24
C THR A 194 -9.64 18.72 -1.62
N ALA A 195 -10.34 19.01 -0.52
CA ALA A 195 -10.23 20.29 0.17
C ALA A 195 -8.83 20.54 0.77
N ALA A 196 -8.10 19.47 1.10
CA ALA A 196 -6.72 19.53 1.54
C ALA A 196 -5.69 19.60 0.39
N GLY A 197 -6.14 19.64 -0.87
CA GLY A 197 -5.27 19.66 -2.05
C GLY A 197 -4.65 18.29 -2.39
N SER A 198 -5.15 17.21 -1.80
CA SER A 198 -4.68 15.84 -2.08
C SER A 198 -5.31 15.29 -3.36
N ASP A 199 -4.52 14.59 -4.16
CA ASP A 199 -4.95 13.85 -5.35
C ASP A 199 -5.38 12.41 -5.05
N VAL A 200 -5.24 11.97 -3.80
CA VAL A 200 -5.54 10.60 -3.35
C VAL A 200 -6.96 10.20 -3.70
N LYS A 201 -7.06 9.02 -4.33
CA LYS A 201 -8.33 8.38 -4.66
C LYS A 201 -8.55 7.16 -3.79
N ILE A 202 -9.81 6.90 -3.46
CA ILE A 202 -10.20 5.66 -2.79
C ILE A 202 -10.14 4.53 -3.81
N VAL A 203 -9.18 3.62 -3.64
CA VAL A 203 -8.98 2.46 -4.52
C VAL A 203 -9.79 1.28 -4.00
N SER A 204 -10.52 0.62 -4.89
CA SER A 204 -11.28 -0.60 -4.61
C SER A 204 -10.80 -1.75 -5.48
N SER A 205 -11.04 -2.97 -5.02
CA SER A 205 -10.89 -4.16 -5.87
C SER A 205 -11.94 -4.16 -6.99
N ASP A 206 -11.54 -4.63 -8.16
CA ASP A 206 -12.42 -4.87 -9.31
C ASP A 206 -12.39 -6.37 -9.68
N PRO A 207 -13.49 -7.11 -9.48
CA PRO A 207 -13.57 -8.53 -9.81
C PRO A 207 -13.47 -8.84 -11.31
N ASN A 208 -13.53 -7.83 -12.19
CA ASN A 208 -13.25 -8.00 -13.62
C ASN A 208 -11.74 -7.89 -13.93
N LYS A 209 -10.96 -7.23 -13.06
CA LYS A 209 -9.50 -7.13 -13.20
C LYS A 209 -8.78 -8.26 -12.47
N PHE A 210 -9.22 -8.57 -11.25
CA PHE A 210 -8.66 -9.65 -10.47
C PHE A 210 -9.76 -10.38 -9.69
N HIS A 211 -9.79 -11.70 -9.83
CA HIS A 211 -10.45 -12.56 -8.86
C HIS A 211 -9.72 -13.89 -8.73
N SER A 212 -9.70 -14.41 -7.51
CA SER A 212 -9.26 -15.76 -7.20
C SER A 212 -10.29 -16.78 -7.68
N MET A 213 -9.79 -17.97 -8.01
CA MET A 213 -10.61 -19.16 -8.30
C MET A 213 -11.11 -19.85 -7.02
N VAL A 214 -10.58 -19.45 -5.85
CA VAL A 214 -11.01 -19.96 -4.55
C VAL A 214 -12.39 -19.39 -4.21
N ARG A 215 -13.35 -20.28 -3.96
CA ARG A 215 -14.69 -19.88 -3.51
C ARG A 215 -14.63 -19.33 -2.09
N GLN A 216 -15.40 -18.28 -1.81
CA GLN A 216 -15.50 -17.71 -0.47
C GLN A 216 -16.58 -18.46 0.32
N PRO A 217 -16.25 -19.16 1.43
CA PRO A 217 -17.25 -19.90 2.21
C PRO A 217 -18.38 -19.02 2.72
N HIS A 218 -18.06 -17.79 3.14
CA HIS A 218 -19.02 -16.84 3.71
C HIS A 218 -19.76 -15.99 2.67
N ARG A 219 -19.33 -16.02 1.42
CA ARG A 219 -19.92 -15.25 0.30
C ARG A 219 -19.87 -16.07 -0.99
N PRO A 220 -20.57 -17.21 -1.06
CA PRO A 220 -20.42 -18.16 -2.17
C PRO A 220 -20.80 -17.59 -3.54
N ASN A 221 -21.60 -16.53 -3.56
CA ASN A 221 -22.05 -15.84 -4.79
C ASN A 221 -21.12 -14.66 -5.18
N GLU A 222 -20.09 -14.37 -4.39
CA GLU A 222 -19.14 -13.29 -4.69
C GLU A 222 -17.78 -13.86 -5.10
N LYS A 223 -17.22 -13.32 -6.20
CA LYS A 223 -15.84 -13.59 -6.60
C LYS A 223 -14.88 -13.09 -5.51
N ALA A 224 -13.96 -13.95 -5.08
CA ALA A 224 -12.89 -13.55 -4.16
C ALA A 224 -11.93 -12.59 -4.88
N VAL A 225 -11.75 -11.38 -4.38
CA VAL A 225 -10.83 -10.38 -4.98
C VAL A 225 -9.48 -10.31 -4.25
N TYR A 226 -9.14 -11.39 -3.55
CA TYR A 226 -7.92 -11.53 -2.78
C TYR A 226 -7.41 -12.97 -2.81
N VAL A 227 -6.16 -13.15 -2.41
CA VAL A 227 -5.53 -14.47 -2.18
C VAL A 227 -5.09 -14.55 -0.72
N SER A 228 -5.48 -15.61 -0.02
CA SER A 228 -4.95 -15.90 1.32
C SER A 228 -3.51 -16.42 1.23
N GLY A 229 -2.65 -16.03 2.15
CA GLY A 229 -1.30 -16.59 2.23
C GLY A 229 -0.63 -16.31 3.56
N PHE A 230 0.69 -16.50 3.58
CA PHE A 230 1.54 -16.19 4.73
C PHE A 230 2.70 -15.28 4.34
N ARG A 231 2.97 -14.28 5.17
CA ARG A 231 4.22 -13.51 5.16
C ARG A 231 5.02 -13.92 6.39
N GLY A 232 5.98 -14.82 6.22
CA GLY A 232 6.65 -15.46 7.34
C GLY A 232 5.67 -16.30 8.16
N SER A 233 5.54 -16.04 9.46
CA SER A 233 4.61 -16.74 10.35
C SER A 233 3.23 -16.09 10.48
N LYS A 234 2.97 -14.99 9.75
CA LYS A 234 1.71 -14.24 9.82
C LYS A 234 0.83 -14.56 8.62
N ASP A 235 -0.39 -14.97 8.89
CA ASP A 235 -1.43 -15.15 7.88
C ASP A 235 -1.99 -13.79 7.44
N GLY A 236 -2.46 -13.73 6.21
CA GLY A 236 -3.05 -12.51 5.64
C GLY A 236 -3.61 -12.73 4.25
N TYR A 237 -3.90 -11.62 3.59
CA TYR A 237 -4.57 -11.54 2.31
C TYR A 237 -3.83 -10.57 1.40
N LEU A 238 -3.57 -11.02 0.18
CA LEU A 238 -2.98 -10.25 -0.89
C LEU A 238 -4.09 -9.74 -1.81
N PHE A 239 -4.19 -8.43 -1.97
CA PHE A 239 -5.08 -7.77 -2.91
C PHE A 239 -4.25 -7.23 -4.07
N PHE A 240 -4.63 -7.60 -5.28
CA PHE A 240 -4.07 -7.04 -6.51
C PHE A 240 -4.97 -5.89 -6.94
N LEU A 241 -4.49 -4.66 -6.77
CA LEU A 241 -5.22 -3.43 -7.05
C LEU A 241 -4.63 -2.76 -8.28
N GLU A 242 -5.42 -1.88 -8.89
CA GLU A 242 -4.99 -1.11 -10.07
C GLU A 242 -3.78 -0.20 -9.80
N THR A 243 -3.56 0.21 -8.55
CA THR A 243 -2.44 1.08 -8.17
C THR A 243 -1.28 0.35 -7.50
N GLY A 244 -1.43 -0.94 -7.17
CA GLY A 244 -0.38 -1.70 -6.47
C GLY A 244 -0.87 -3.00 -5.84
N ILE A 245 0.00 -3.60 -5.05
CA ILE A 245 -0.29 -4.82 -4.31
C ILE A 245 -0.40 -4.48 -2.82
N LEU A 246 -1.52 -4.80 -2.21
CA LEU A 246 -1.74 -4.62 -0.77
C LEU A 246 -1.74 -5.97 -0.06
N TRP A 247 -0.89 -6.10 0.96
CA TRP A 247 -0.95 -7.16 1.96
C TRP A 247 -1.69 -6.64 3.21
N GLY A 248 -2.85 -7.21 3.53
CA GLY A 248 -3.67 -6.91 4.71
C GLY A 248 -4.62 -8.05 5.04
N TYR A 249 -5.66 -7.99 5.88
CA TYR A 249 -6.13 -6.99 6.84
C TYR A 249 -5.42 -7.06 8.20
N LYS A 250 -4.49 -8.00 8.37
CA LYS A 250 -3.70 -8.20 9.59
C LYS A 250 -2.33 -7.55 9.43
N LYS A 251 -1.68 -7.26 10.55
CA LYS A 251 -0.33 -6.70 10.56
C LYS A 251 0.72 -7.74 10.13
N PRO A 252 1.84 -7.29 9.54
CA PRO A 252 2.09 -5.92 9.06
C PRO A 252 1.20 -5.60 7.85
N LEU A 253 0.72 -4.36 7.73
CA LEU A 253 0.03 -3.90 6.53
C LEU A 253 1.08 -3.36 5.56
N ILE A 254 1.08 -3.81 4.30
CA ILE A 254 2.12 -3.42 3.34
C ILE A 254 1.44 -3.09 2.03
N PHE A 255 1.69 -1.88 1.50
CA PHE A 255 1.28 -1.52 0.16
C PHE A 255 2.51 -1.30 -0.70
N ILE A 256 2.56 -1.96 -1.85
CA ILE A 256 3.63 -1.82 -2.85
C ILE A 256 2.98 -1.21 -4.10
N PRO A 257 3.15 0.10 -4.34
CA PRO A 257 2.67 0.74 -5.58
C PRO A 257 3.24 0.04 -6.81
N LEU A 258 2.45 -0.07 -7.90
CA LEU A 258 2.91 -0.71 -9.14
C LEU A 258 4.22 -0.12 -9.66
N LYS A 259 4.36 1.22 -9.60
CA LYS A 259 5.57 1.94 -10.02
C LYS A 259 6.84 1.55 -9.25
N ARG A 260 6.69 0.92 -8.08
CA ARG A 260 7.81 0.46 -7.25
C ARG A 260 8.15 -1.00 -7.47
N ILE A 261 7.32 -1.78 -8.15
CA ILE A 261 7.60 -3.21 -8.37
C ILE A 261 8.68 -3.33 -9.46
N ALA A 262 9.85 -3.81 -9.07
CA ALA A 262 10.98 -4.06 -9.97
C ALA A 262 10.84 -5.44 -10.64
N ALA A 263 10.47 -6.45 -9.86
CA ALA A 263 10.26 -7.80 -10.35
C ALA A 263 9.27 -8.58 -9.48
N VAL A 264 8.63 -9.58 -10.09
CA VAL A 264 7.83 -10.60 -9.40
C VAL A 264 8.34 -11.97 -9.82
N SER A 265 8.67 -12.82 -8.85
CA SER A 265 9.10 -14.18 -9.11
C SER A 265 8.32 -15.19 -8.28
N TYR A 266 8.21 -16.41 -8.80
CA TYR A 266 7.53 -17.52 -8.16
C TYR A 266 8.55 -18.56 -7.74
N THR A 267 8.53 -18.97 -6.48
CA THR A 267 9.47 -19.94 -5.92
C THR A 267 8.72 -21.01 -5.12
N ASN A 268 9.41 -22.10 -4.78
CA ASN A 268 8.86 -23.21 -3.99
C ASN A 268 7.49 -23.70 -4.49
N ILE A 269 7.38 -23.91 -5.81
CA ILE A 269 6.12 -24.31 -6.45
C ILE A 269 5.82 -25.77 -6.08
N LEU A 270 4.72 -25.98 -5.38
CA LEU A 270 4.13 -27.27 -5.04
C LEU A 270 2.79 -27.42 -5.79
N GLN A 271 2.15 -28.58 -5.65
CA GLN A 271 0.87 -28.86 -6.31
C GLN A 271 -0.25 -27.86 -5.92
N ILE A 272 -0.23 -27.36 -4.68
CA ILE A 272 -1.30 -26.52 -4.13
C ILE A 272 -0.85 -25.12 -3.72
N THR A 273 0.45 -24.92 -3.51
CA THR A 273 1.01 -23.67 -2.97
C THR A 273 2.28 -23.30 -3.71
N PHE A 274 2.60 -22.02 -3.68
CA PHE A 274 3.85 -21.46 -4.16
C PHE A 274 4.12 -20.17 -3.38
N ASN A 275 5.35 -19.70 -3.44
CA ASN A 275 5.72 -18.41 -2.89
C ASN A 275 5.75 -17.35 -4.00
N ILE A 276 5.24 -16.15 -3.69
CA ILE A 276 5.44 -14.95 -4.50
C ILE A 276 6.52 -14.11 -3.83
N VAL A 277 7.56 -13.76 -4.58
CA VAL A 277 8.59 -12.80 -4.16
C VAL A 277 8.38 -11.54 -4.98
N ILE A 278 8.20 -10.41 -4.30
CA ILE A 278 8.04 -9.09 -4.91
C ILE A 278 9.28 -8.29 -4.56
N GLU A 279 10.05 -7.94 -5.59
CA GLU A 279 11.20 -7.05 -5.47
C GLU A 279 10.73 -5.63 -5.74
N ALA A 280 11.04 -4.69 -4.85
CA ALA A 280 10.67 -3.30 -4.98
C ALA A 280 11.91 -2.43 -5.15
N PHE A 281 11.81 -1.38 -5.97
CA PHE A 281 12.83 -0.34 -6.01
C PHE A 281 12.96 0.32 -4.64
N PRO A 282 14.21 0.62 -4.21
CA PRO A 282 14.45 1.37 -2.98
C PRO A 282 13.73 2.73 -3.05
N GLU A 283 13.33 3.27 -1.90
CA GLU A 283 12.84 4.64 -1.87
C GLU A 283 14.00 5.58 -2.22
N GLU A 284 13.76 6.57 -3.08
CA GLU A 284 14.71 7.68 -3.28
C GLU A 284 14.85 8.42 -1.93
N GLY A 285 15.82 7.99 -1.11
CA GLY A 285 16.02 8.51 0.24
C GLY A 285 16.75 7.58 1.21
N ASP A 286 16.76 6.26 0.98
CA ASP A 286 17.36 5.28 1.92
C ASP A 286 18.79 4.84 1.55
N ALA A 287 19.48 5.63 0.71
CA ALA A 287 20.92 5.45 0.49
C ALA A 287 21.69 6.29 1.51
N ASN A 288 21.70 5.87 2.78
CA ASN A 288 22.69 6.23 3.80
C ASN A 288 22.59 5.27 4.99
N ASP A 289 23.27 4.12 4.88
CA ASP A 289 24.23 3.56 5.86
C ASP A 289 24.70 2.15 5.44
#